data_AF-A0A0D2ZZH0-F1
#
_entry.id   AF-A0A0D2ZZH0-F1
#
_cell.length_a   1.000
_cell.length_b   1.000
_cell.length_c   1.000
_cell.angle_alpha   90.00
_cell.angle_beta   90.00
_cell.angle_gamma   90.00
#
_symmetry.space_group_name_H-M   'P 1'
#
loop_
_entity.id
_entity.type
_entity.pdbx_description
1 polymer ?
#
loop_
_entity_poly.entity_id
_entity_poly.type
_entity_poly.pdbx_seq_one_letter_code
_entity_poly.pdbx_strand_id
1 'polypeptide(L)' 'MEASATSKLLVSDIASSVDHVPSNYVRPISDRPNLSEIETSGDSIPMIDLQELHGPNRAYVIYQVAHACASYGFF' A
#
# COMPACT_ATOMS: atom_id res chain seq x y z
N MET A 1 33.93 21.98 19.41
CA MET A 1 32.49 21.65 19.44
C MET A 1 32.24 20.75 18.24
N GLU A 2 32.39 19.45 18.44
CA GLU A 2 32.26 18.45 17.37
C GLU A 2 30.78 18.24 17.05
N ALA A 3 30.43 18.38 15.77
CA ALA A 3 29.10 18.06 15.30
C ALA A 3 28.91 16.54 15.35
N SER A 4 27.99 16.09 16.21
CA SER A 4 27.57 14.69 16.27
C SER A 4 26.96 14.32 14.91
N ALA A 5 27.63 13.42 14.19
CA ALA A 5 27.10 12.83 12.97
C ALA A 5 25.84 12.06 13.35
N THR A 6 24.68 12.59 12.98
CA THR A 6 23.42 11.85 13.05
C THR A 6 23.54 10.67 12.09
N SER A 7 23.96 9.51 12.61
CA SER A 7 23.86 8.26 11.89
C SER A 7 22.43 8.15 11.39
N LYS A 8 22.27 7.92 10.09
CA LYS A 8 20.94 7.69 9.50
C LYS A 8 20.46 6.34 10.01
N LEU A 9 19.85 6.35 11.19
CA LEU A 9 19.28 5.17 11.81
C LEU A 9 18.22 4.60 10.86
N LEU A 10 18.32 3.31 10.59
CA LEU A 10 17.26 2.61 9.88
C LEU A 10 16.09 2.39 10.83
N VAL A 11 14.89 2.21 10.26
CA VAL A 11 13.70 1.90 11.05
C VAL A 11 13.90 0.61 11.87
N SER A 12 14.66 -0.35 11.34
CA SER A 12 15.03 -1.59 12.04
C SER A 12 15.84 -1.34 13.31
N ASP A 13 16.77 -0.38 13.30
CA ASP A 13 17.61 -0.06 14.44
C ASP A 13 16.75 0.51 15.58
N ILE A 14 15.81 1.40 15.23
CA ILE A 14 14.85 1.97 16.17
C ILE A 14 13.90 0.89 16.70
N ALA A 15 13.33 0.06 15.83
CA ALA A 15 12.40 -0.99 16.21
C ALA A 15 13.01 -2.03 17.17
N SER A 16 14.33 -2.25 17.08
CA SER A 16 15.05 -3.14 17.99
C SER A 16 15.23 -2.60 19.41
N SER A 17 14.98 -1.30 19.63
CA SER A 17 15.25 -0.60 20.90
C SER A 17 14.01 -0.02 21.58
N VAL A 18 12.82 -0.18 20.97
CA VAL A 18 11.55 0.32 21.51
C VAL A 18 10.53 -0.82 21.60
N ASP A 19 9.70 -0.78 22.63
CA ASP A 19 8.59 -1.71 22.86
C ASP A 19 7.25 -1.20 22.31
N HIS A 20 7.21 0.06 21.88
CA HIS A 20 6.04 0.70 21.29
C HIS A 20 6.43 1.69 20.17
N VAL A 21 5.46 1.99 19.31
CA VAL A 21 5.61 3.01 18.26
C VAL A 21 5.75 4.39 18.92
N PRO A 22 6.79 5.18 18.61
CA PRO A 22 6.93 6.52 19.18
C PRO A 22 5.74 7.42 18.83
N SER A 23 5.32 8.26 19.79
CA SER A 23 4.06 9.01 19.71
C SER A 23 3.95 9.93 18.49
N ASN A 24 5.06 10.45 17.98
CA ASN A 24 5.09 11.30 16.78
C ASN A 24 4.77 10.53 15.47
N TYR A 25 4.79 9.20 15.48
CA TYR A 25 4.35 8.35 14.37
C TYR A 25 2.92 7.81 14.56
N VAL A 26 2.32 8.02 15.73
CA VAL A 26 0.96 7.56 16.02
C VAL A 26 -0.03 8.58 15.44
N ARG A 27 -0.78 8.18 14.41
CA ARG A 27 -1.80 9.04 13.80
C ARG A 27 -2.94 9.39 14.77
N PRO A 28 -3.67 10.50 14.58
CA PRO A 28 -4.91 10.80 15.30
C PRO A 28 -5.93 9.64 15.20
N ILE A 29 -6.82 9.51 16.18
CA ILE A 29 -7.82 8.41 16.21
C ILE A 29 -8.67 8.40 14.92
N SER A 30 -9.03 9.57 14.39
CA SER A 30 -9.79 9.72 13.14
C SER A 30 -9.12 9.12 11.91
N ASP A 31 -7.78 8.99 11.93
CA ASP A 31 -6.97 8.57 10.79
C ASP A 31 -6.47 7.12 10.94
N ARG A 32 -6.87 6.44 12.02
CA ARG A 32 -6.52 5.04 12.27
C ARG A 32 -7.59 4.14 11.63
N PRO A 33 -7.20 3.07 10.92
CA PRO A 33 -8.17 2.11 10.40
C PRO A 33 -8.99 1.50 11.54
N ASN A 34 -10.32 1.45 11.40
CA ASN A 34 -11.15 0.67 12.31
C ASN A 34 -11.19 -0.79 11.84
N LEU A 35 -10.48 -1.66 12.54
CA LEU A 35 -10.37 -3.08 12.14
C LEU A 35 -11.71 -3.82 12.16
N SER A 36 -12.69 -3.39 12.96
CA SER A 36 -14.03 -4.01 12.96
C SER A 36 -14.87 -3.63 11.74
N GLU A 37 -14.49 -2.57 11.03
CA GLU A 37 -15.15 -2.10 9.80
C GLU A 37 -14.48 -2.66 8.54
N ILE A 38 -13.41 -3.45 8.69
CA ILE A 38 -12.78 -4.11 7.55
C ILE A 38 -13.69 -5.25 7.07
N GLU A 39 -14.40 -5.00 5.98
CA GLU A 39 -15.13 -6.04 5.27
C GLU A 39 -14.14 -7.00 4.59
N THR A 40 -14.09 -8.24 5.07
CA THR A 40 -13.32 -9.32 4.43
C THR A 40 -14.07 -9.98 3.27
N SER A 41 -15.34 -9.64 3.09
CA SER A 41 -16.26 -10.23 2.12
C SER A 41 -16.61 -9.31 0.94
N GLY A 42 -15.92 -8.19 0.79
CA GLY A 42 -16.13 -7.24 -0.32
C GLY A 42 -15.56 -7.71 -1.67
N ASP A 43 -15.88 -6.97 -2.74
CA ASP A 43 -15.32 -7.18 -4.07
C ASP A 43 -13.78 -7.19 -4.01
N SER A 44 -13.18 -8.23 -4.58
CA SER A 44 -11.72 -8.33 -4.67
C SER A 44 -11.16 -7.25 -5.58
N ILE A 45 -9.96 -6.75 -5.25
CA ILE A 45 -9.17 -5.90 -6.16
C ILE A 45 -9.10 -6.59 -7.54
N PRO A 46 -9.45 -5.89 -8.65
CA PRO A 46 -9.37 -6.48 -9.98
C PRO A 46 -7.95 -6.97 -10.26
N MET A 47 -7.81 -8.22 -10.70
CA MET A 47 -6.51 -8.77 -11.09
C MET A 47 -6.49 -8.95 -12.60
N ILE A 48 -5.50 -8.37 -13.27
CA ILE A 48 -5.41 -8.37 -14.74
C ILE A 48 -4.16 -9.13 -15.17
N ASP A 49 -4.35 -10.19 -15.94
CA ASP A 49 -3.25 -10.88 -16.62
C ASP A 49 -2.80 -10.10 -17.86
N LEU A 50 -1.52 -9.70 -17.85
CA LEU A 50 -0.89 -8.92 -18.91
C LEU A 50 -0.13 -9.78 -19.92
N GLN A 51 -0.14 -11.11 -19.80
CA GLN A 51 0.59 -12.01 -20.71
C GLN A 51 0.26 -11.73 -22.18
N GLU A 52 -1.02 -11.47 -22.49
CA GLU A 52 -1.52 -11.22 -23.84
C GLU A 52 -1.54 -9.73 -24.24
N LEU A 53 -0.89 -8.85 -23.47
CA LEU A 53 -0.87 -7.40 -23.77
C LEU A 53 -0.27 -7.08 -25.14
N HIS A 54 0.67 -7.91 -25.59
CA HIS A 54 1.29 -7.83 -26.92
C HIS A 54 0.87 -9.01 -27.83
N GLY A 55 -0.14 -9.78 -27.41
CA GLY A 55 -0.66 -10.95 -28.12
C GLY A 55 -1.96 -10.69 -28.87
N PRO A 56 -2.53 -11.72 -29.51
CA PRO A 56 -3.82 -11.63 -30.21
C PRO A 56 -4.97 -11.13 -29.32
N ASN A 57 -4.90 -11.34 -28.00
CA ASN A 57 -5.95 -10.92 -27.06
C ASN A 57 -5.72 -9.53 -26.46
N ARG A 58 -4.83 -8.70 -27.02
CA ARG A 58 -4.53 -7.34 -26.53
C ARG A 58 -5.77 -6.49 -26.27
N ALA A 59 -6.77 -6.54 -27.14
CA ALA A 59 -7.99 -5.74 -27.00
C ALA A 59 -8.74 -6.09 -25.70
N TYR A 60 -8.77 -7.37 -25.33
CA TYR A 60 -9.39 -7.84 -24.09
C TYR A 60 -8.60 -7.38 -22.86
N VAL A 61 -7.27 -7.45 -22.90
CA VAL A 61 -6.41 -6.94 -21.80
C VAL A 61 -6.63 -5.44 -21.59
N ILE A 62 -6.70 -4.65 -22.67
CA ILE A 62 -6.95 -3.20 -22.58
C ILE A 62 -8.35 -2.91 -22.04
N TYR A 63 -9.35 -3.69 -22.44
CA TYR A 63 -10.70 -3.57 -21.90
C TYR A 63 -10.71 -3.76 -20.38
N GLN A 64 -10.03 -4.81 -19.87
CA GLN A 64 -9.93 -5.05 -18.43
C GLN A 64 -9.26 -3.88 -17.70
N VAL A 65 -8.17 -3.33 -18.25
CA VAL A 65 -7.48 -2.17 -17.68
C VAL A 65 -8.40 -0.95 -17.64
N ALA A 66 -9.08 -0.65 -18.75
CA ALA A 66 -10.01 0.48 -18.83
C ALA A 66 -11.16 0.33 -17.82
N HIS A 67 -11.71 -0.88 -17.69
CA HIS A 67 -12.76 -1.18 -16.73
C HIS A 67 -12.28 -1.01 -15.28
N ALA A 68 -11.10 -1.53 -14.94
CA ALA A 68 -10.55 -1.38 -13.60
C ALA A 68 -10.28 0.09 -13.24
N CYS A 69 -9.71 0.86 -14.18
CA CYS A 69 -9.50 2.29 -14.00
C CYS A 69 -10.82 3.06 -13.78
N ALA A 70 -11.88 2.73 -14.53
CA ALA A 70 -13.16 3.43 -14.44
C ALA A 70 -13.97 3.07 -13.19
N SER A 71 -13.92 1.81 -12.75
CA SER A 71 -14.75 1.30 -11.66
C SER A 71 -14.05 1.35 -10.29
N TYR A 72 -12.73 1.13 -10.25
CA TYR A 72 -11.95 0.99 -9.01
C TYR A 72 -10.86 2.05 -8.87
N GLY A 73 -10.23 2.45 -9.97
CA GLY A 73 -9.07 3.36 -9.97
C GLY A 73 -7.73 2.67 -9.64
N PHE A 74 -7.75 1.35 -9.40
CA PHE A 74 -6.58 0.51 -9.17
C PHE A 74 -6.87 -0.95 -9.58
N PHE A 75 -5.80 -1.72 -9.82
CA PHE A 75 -5.77 -3.15 -10.12
C PHE A 75 -4.35 -3.69 -9.86
#